data_AF-A0AAD4X3F9-F1
#
_entry.id   AF-A0AAD4X3F9-F1
#
_cell.length_a   1.000
_cell.length_b   1.000
_cell.length_c   1.000
_cell.angle_alpha   90.00
_cell.angle_beta   90.00
_cell.angle_gamma   90.00
#
_symmetry.space_group_name_H-M   'P 1'
#
loop_
_entity.id
_entity.type
_entity.pdbx_description
1 polymer ?
#
loop_
_entity_poly.entity_id
_entity_poly.type
_entity_poly.pdbx_seq_one_letter_code
_entity_poly.pdbx_strand_id
1 'polypeptide(L)'
;MVDAVYAALEKAGGPTVRIVVSETGWPSAGGDGLVATIDNARMYNRNLIAHLAFSPGTPRRPRKNLETYIFALFNENLKAVGTERNFGLYYPNIKLS
;
A
#
# COMPACT_ATOMS: atom_id res chain seq x y z
N MET A 1 -5.98 -9.45 -0.76
CA MET A 1 -5.78 -9.39 -2.22
C MET A 1 -4.59 -10.22 -2.70
N VAL A 2 -3.42 -10.17 -2.05
CA VAL A 2 -2.21 -10.90 -2.51
C VAL A 2 -2.44 -12.42 -2.72
N ASP A 3 -3.07 -13.11 -1.77
CA ASP A 3 -3.34 -14.56 -1.90
C ASP A 3 -4.33 -14.90 -3.01
N ALA A 4 -5.23 -13.98 -3.36
CA ALA A 4 -6.13 -14.18 -4.49
C ALA A 4 -5.37 -14.14 -5.82
N VAL A 5 -4.38 -13.25 -5.94
CA VAL A 5 -3.50 -13.18 -7.13
C VAL A 5 -2.61 -14.43 -7.22
N TYR A 6 -2.05 -14.91 -6.10
CA TYR A 6 -1.34 -16.20 -6.10
C TYR A 6 -2.24 -17.36 -6.54
N ALA A 7 -3.48 -17.43 -6.05
CA ALA A 7 -4.42 -18.47 -6.46
C ALA A 7 -4.77 -18.39 -7.96
N ALA A 8 -4.86 -17.19 -8.53
CA ALA A 8 -5.06 -17.01 -9.96
C ALA A 8 -3.83 -17.46 -10.78
N LEU A 9 -2.62 -17.08 -10.36
CA LEU A 9 -1.37 -17.49 -11.01
C LEU A 9 -1.19 -19.01 -11.03
N GLU A 10 -1.51 -19.70 -9.93
CA GLU A 10 -1.47 -21.15 -9.87
C GLU A 10 -2.41 -21.80 -10.89
N LYS A 11 -3.64 -21.27 -11.04
CA LYS A 11 -4.59 -21.75 -12.05
C LYS A 11 -4.16 -21.45 -13.48
N ALA A 12 -3.39 -20.39 -13.69
CA ALA A 12 -2.84 -19.99 -14.99
C ALA A 12 -1.50 -20.66 -15.33
N GLY A 13 -1.03 -21.63 -14.53
CA GLY A 13 0.22 -22.36 -14.78
C GLY A 13 1.49 -21.62 -14.31
N GLY A 14 1.36 -20.58 -13.50
CA GLY A 14 2.46 -19.80 -12.93
C GLY A 14 2.66 -19.99 -11.41
N PRO A 15 2.69 -21.21 -10.83
CA PRO A 15 2.74 -21.41 -9.39
C PRO A 15 4.03 -20.87 -8.72
N THR A 16 5.10 -20.71 -9.50
CA THR A 16 6.42 -20.23 -9.07
C THR A 16 6.63 -18.73 -9.32
N VAL A 17 5.69 -18.06 -9.99
CA VAL A 17 5.78 -16.62 -10.25
C VAL A 17 5.69 -15.87 -8.92
N ARG A 18 6.67 -15.00 -8.67
CA ARG A 18 6.71 -14.15 -7.47
C ARG A 18 5.87 -12.90 -7.71
N ILE A 19 5.18 -12.46 -6.66
CA ILE A 19 4.43 -11.20 -6.66
C ILE A 19 5.24 -10.13 -5.94
N VAL A 20 5.27 -8.94 -6.52
CA VAL A 20 5.68 -7.69 -5.89
C VAL A 20 4.43 -6.80 -5.78
N VAL A 21 4.20 -6.21 -4.62
CA VAL A 21 3.14 -5.19 -4.46
C VAL A 21 3.71 -3.86 -4.93
N SER A 22 3.45 -3.52 -6.19
CA SER A 22 4.02 -2.33 -6.82
C SER A 22 3.51 -1.02 -6.26
N GLU A 23 2.29 -1.00 -5.73
CA GLU A 23 1.68 0.19 -5.13
C GLU A 23 0.70 -0.23 -4.03
N THR A 24 0.81 0.42 -2.88
CA THR A 24 -0.18 0.31 -1.80
C THR A 24 -0.07 1.52 -0.87
N GLY A 25 -1.19 2.01 -0.35
CA GLY A 25 -1.19 3.21 0.48
C GLY A 25 -2.59 3.58 0.93
N TRP A 26 -2.67 4.66 1.70
CA TRP A 26 -3.95 5.17 2.20
C TRP A 26 -3.95 6.70 2.19
N PRO A 27 -5.01 7.35 1.68
CA PRO A 27 -5.05 8.79 1.54
C PRO A 27 -5.28 9.49 2.89
N SER A 28 -4.60 10.62 3.09
CA SER A 28 -4.70 11.42 4.32
C SER A 28 -5.85 12.43 4.32
N ALA A 29 -6.45 12.70 3.15
CA ALA A 29 -7.55 13.66 2.96
C ALA A 29 -8.30 13.42 1.63
N GLY A 30 -9.27 14.28 1.31
CA GLY A 30 -9.94 14.33 0.00
C GLY A 30 -11.19 13.45 -0.14
N GLY A 31 -11.64 12.81 0.94
CA GLY A 31 -12.91 12.10 1.04
C GLY A 31 -13.96 12.84 1.89
N ASP A 32 -14.85 12.10 2.53
CA ASP A 32 -15.88 12.59 3.47
C ASP A 32 -15.35 13.03 4.84
N GLY A 33 -14.04 12.86 5.08
CA GLY A 33 -13.39 13.14 6.36
C GLY A 33 -13.52 12.03 7.41
N LEU A 34 -14.16 10.89 7.08
CA LEU A 34 -14.35 9.77 8.00
C LEU A 34 -13.28 8.69 7.83
N VAL A 35 -12.89 8.39 6.58
CA VAL A 35 -11.95 7.30 6.26
C VAL A 35 -10.60 7.77 5.74
N ALA A 36 -10.58 8.82 4.93
CA ALA A 36 -9.36 9.45 4.41
C ALA A 36 -8.91 10.53 5.39
N THR A 37 -8.17 10.12 6.42
CA THR A 37 -7.69 10.97 7.51
C THR A 37 -6.20 10.74 7.72
N ILE A 38 -5.50 11.76 8.25
CA ILE A 38 -4.08 11.67 8.60
C ILE A 38 -3.81 10.48 9.53
N ASP A 39 -4.66 10.27 10.52
CA ASP A 39 -4.51 9.17 11.49
C ASP A 39 -4.64 7.79 10.84
N ASN A 40 -5.63 7.60 9.96
CA ASN A 40 -5.80 6.34 9.24
C ASN A 40 -4.66 6.10 8.24
N ALA A 41 -4.21 7.13 7.53
CA ALA A 41 -3.08 7.03 6.61
C ALA A 41 -1.79 6.63 7.33
N ARG A 42 -1.51 7.27 8.47
CA ARG A 42 -0.38 6.94 9.33
C ARG A 42 -0.50 5.51 9.87
N MET A 43 -1.67 5.12 10.35
CA MET A 43 -1.91 3.79 10.90
C MET A 43 -1.68 2.71 9.84
N TYR A 44 -2.24 2.88 8.65
CA TYR A 44 -2.08 1.94 7.54
C TYR A 44 -0.61 1.76 7.16
N ASN A 45 0.08 2.86 6.85
CA ASN A 45 1.47 2.81 6.37
C ASN A 45 2.43 2.28 7.45
N ARG A 46 2.25 2.69 8.72
CA ARG A 46 3.06 2.19 9.83
C ARG A 46 2.85 0.70 10.08
N ASN A 47 1.59 0.24 10.08
CA ASN A 47 1.27 -1.16 10.31
C ASN A 47 1.72 -2.03 9.14
N LEU A 48 1.68 -1.52 7.91
CA LEU A 48 2.25 -2.20 6.75
C LEU A 48 3.76 -2.41 6.90
N ILE A 49 4.51 -1.36 7.25
CA ILE A 49 5.96 -1.48 7.48
C ILE A 49 6.25 -2.48 8.59
N ALA A 50 5.54 -2.38 9.72
CA ALA A 50 5.70 -3.30 10.83
C ALA A 50 5.38 -4.75 10.43
N HIS A 51 4.28 -4.97 9.70
CA HIS A 51 3.88 -6.28 9.20
C HIS A 51 4.98 -6.88 8.30
N LEU A 52 5.54 -6.11 7.37
CA LEU A 52 6.58 -6.56 6.45
C LEU A 52 7.92 -6.81 7.16
N ALA A 53 8.25 -6.02 8.19
CA ALA A 53 9.49 -6.18 8.96
C ALA A 53 9.60 -7.56 9.64
N PHE A 54 8.48 -8.14 10.07
CA PHE A 54 8.44 -9.50 10.64
C PHE A 54 8.44 -10.60 9.57
N SER A 55 8.37 -10.24 8.28
CA SER A 55 8.35 -11.15 7.14
C SER A 55 7.41 -12.38 7.28
N PRO A 56 6.15 -12.20 7.72
CA PRO A 56 5.22 -13.32 7.87
C PRO A 56 4.85 -13.95 6.52
N GLY A 57 5.05 -13.21 5.42
CA GLY A 57 4.47 -13.53 4.13
C GLY A 57 2.95 -13.45 4.19
N THR A 58 2.29 -14.29 3.40
CA THR A 58 0.82 -14.41 3.40
C THR A 58 0.40 -15.83 3.79
N PRO A 59 -0.86 -16.07 4.19
CA PRO A 59 -1.33 -17.44 4.47
C PRO A 59 -1.03 -18.45 3.34
N ARG A 60 -1.17 -18.08 2.06
CA ARG A 60 -0.85 -18.96 0.91
C ARG A 60 0.64 -19.04 0.57
N ARG A 61 1.44 -18.07 1.01
CA ARG A 61 2.91 -18.02 0.85
C ARG A 61 3.57 -17.62 2.18
N PRO A 62 3.54 -18.51 3.19
CA PRO A 62 4.03 -18.17 4.52
C PRO A 62 5.55 -18.03 4.53
N ARG A 63 6.07 -17.11 5.34
CA ARG A 63 7.51 -16.81 5.52
C ARG A 63 8.26 -16.45 4.23
N LYS A 64 7.53 -15.98 3.21
CA LYS A 64 8.11 -15.43 1.98
C LYS A 64 8.04 -13.91 2.07
N ASN A 65 9.20 -13.25 1.96
CA ASN A 65 9.27 -11.80 1.94
C ASN A 65 8.42 -11.28 0.78
N LEU A 66 7.57 -10.30 1.08
CA LEU A 66 6.70 -9.64 0.11
C LEU A 66 7.25 -8.25 -0.16
N GLU A 67 8.00 -8.12 -1.24
CA GLU A 67 8.48 -6.82 -1.70
C GLU A 67 7.29 -5.91 -2.01
N THR A 68 7.29 -4.72 -1.41
CA THR A 68 6.13 -3.82 -1.36
C THR A 68 6.59 -2.38 -1.43
N TYR A 69 5.95 -1.58 -2.29
CA TYR A 69 6.22 -0.17 -2.45
C TYR A 69 5.03 0.66 -1.95
N ILE A 70 5.31 1.61 -1.06
CA ILE A 70 4.29 2.53 -0.54
C ILE A 70 4.02 3.59 -1.60
N PHE A 71 2.76 3.71 -1.99
CA PHE A 71 2.25 4.78 -2.83
C PHE A 71 1.72 5.91 -1.93
N ALA A 72 2.30 7.11 -1.93
CA ALA A 72 3.47 7.57 -2.69
C ALA A 72 4.38 8.44 -1.83
N LEU A 73 5.49 8.93 -2.40
CA LEU A 73 6.40 9.80 -1.65
C LEU A 73 5.77 11.16 -1.34
N PHE A 74 5.10 11.79 -2.31
CA PHE A 74 4.53 13.13 -2.18
C PHE A 74 3.05 13.18 -2.54
N ASN A 75 2.34 14.16 -1.97
CA ASN A 75 1.02 14.54 -2.44
C ASN A 75 1.08 15.11 -3.87
N GLU A 76 0.28 14.56 -4.78
CA GLU A 76 0.32 14.88 -6.21
C GLU A 76 -0.85 15.78 -6.61
N ASN A 77 -0.64 17.10 -6.58
CA ASN A 77 -1.71 18.10 -6.79
C ASN A 77 -2.31 18.15 -8.21
N LEU A 78 -1.65 17.55 -9.19
CA LEU A 78 -2.13 17.47 -10.58
C LEU A 78 -3.06 16.26 -10.82
N LYS A 79 -3.23 15.35 -9.84
CA LYS A 79 -4.19 14.25 -9.95
C LYS A 79 -5.65 14.75 -9.86
N ALA A 80 -6.59 13.84 -10.13
CA ALA A 80 -8.03 14.09 -9.99
C ALA A 80 -8.36 14.66 -8.60
N VAL A 81 -9.33 15.57 -8.53
CA VAL A 81 -9.76 16.16 -7.25
C VAL A 81 -10.32 15.06 -6.35
N GLY A 82 -9.88 15.02 -5.10
CA GLY A 82 -10.31 14.04 -4.10
C GLY A 82 -9.12 13.37 -3.40
N THR A 83 -9.26 12.09 -3.07
CA THR A 83 -8.26 11.29 -2.36
C THR A 83 -6.94 11.16 -3.10
N GLU A 84 -6.98 11.13 -4.44
CA GLU A 84 -5.82 10.93 -5.31
C GLU A 84 -4.69 11.97 -5.11
N ARG A 85 -5.02 13.16 -4.62
CA ARG A 85 -4.03 14.20 -4.32
C ARG A 85 -3.32 14.03 -2.97
N ASN A 86 -3.71 13.04 -2.16
CA ASN A 86 -3.42 12.98 -0.74
C ASN A 86 -2.81 11.64 -0.26
N PHE A 87 -2.21 10.86 -1.17
CA PHE A 87 -1.54 9.59 -0.84
C PHE A 87 -0.07 9.75 -0.40
N GLY A 88 0.49 10.95 -0.48
CA GLY A 88 1.88 11.19 -0.16
C GLY A 88 2.18 10.92 1.31
N LEU A 89 3.30 10.27 1.59
CA LEU A 89 3.91 10.25 2.92
C LEU A 89 4.39 11.64 3.35
N TYR A 90 4.69 12.51 2.38
CA TYR A 90 5.15 13.86 2.60
C TYR A 90 4.29 14.87 1.80
N TYR A 91 4.15 16.07 2.37
CA TYR A 91 3.78 17.25 1.61
C TYR A 91 4.92 17.63 0.62
N PRO A 92 4.62 18.42 -0.43
CA PRO A 92 5.64 18.86 -1.39
C PRO A 92 6.80 19.67 -0.77
N ASN A 93 6.61 20.21 0.44
CA ASN A 93 7.64 20.93 1.20
C ASN A 93 8.47 20.02 2.13
N ILE A 94 8.43 18.70 1.93
CA ILE A 94 9.23 17.68 2.65
C ILE A 94 8.79 17.50 4.12
N LYS A 95 7.71 18.15 4.56
CA LYS A 95 7.09 17.82 5.85
C LYS A 95 6.29 16.54 5.73
N LEU A 96 6.28 15.72 6.78
CA LEU A 96 5.43 14.52 6.84
C LEU A 96 3.96 14.92 6.70
N SER A 97 3.20 14.18 5.88
CA SER A 97 1.77 14.39 5.61
C SER A 97 0.89 14.16 6.84
#